data_AF-A0A9P9BHS3-F1
#
_entry.id   AF-A0A9P9BHS3-F1
#
_cell.length_a   1.000
_cell.length_b   1.000
_cell.length_c   1.000
_cell.angle_alpha   90.00
_cell.angle_beta   90.00
_cell.angle_gamma   90.00
#
_symmetry.space_group_name_H-M   'P 1'
#
loop_
_entity.id
_entity.type
_entity.pdbx_description
1 polymer ?
#
loop_
_entity_poly.entity_id
_entity_poly.type
_entity_poly.pdbx_seq_one_letter_code
_entity_poly.pdbx_strand_id
1 'polypeptide(L)'
;MESATKTTTSSRRYLNSLARCVEQYALHGEELISWKRAKEKGRRLFTSEYGGSYEIFEQRPIPDEIISYCVGDVHHLPTLWKRFQANTNDWRVLVNEETKKRIEASQDLEYKPHGPNRTLAPWSDDQNRVLDKWNHVPYRSFSEEDGWGFDEGGWDPDDDGPTSCRDIINDCDFEYYYS
;
A
#
# COMPACT_ATOMS: atom_id res chain seq x y z
N MET A 1 -6.99 1.45 8.44
CA MET A 1 -7.85 2.09 7.42
C MET A 1 -7.70 1.33 6.11
N GLU A 2 -6.59 1.48 5.40
CA GLU A 2 -6.34 0.80 4.10
C GLU A 2 -6.65 -0.69 4.10
N SER A 3 -6.15 -1.46 5.08
CA SER A 3 -6.42 -2.90 5.16
C SER A 3 -7.92 -3.20 5.26
N ALA A 4 -8.70 -2.39 5.97
CA ALA A 4 -10.15 -2.61 6.09
C ALA A 4 -10.92 -2.31 4.79
N THR A 5 -10.34 -1.52 3.88
CA THR A 5 -10.98 -1.14 2.61
C THR A 5 -10.58 -2.06 1.44
N LYS A 6 -9.68 -3.03 1.67
CA LYS A 6 -9.35 -4.02 0.63
C LYS A 6 -10.55 -4.95 0.40
N THR A 7 -10.66 -5.53 -0.80
CA THR A 7 -11.83 -6.33 -1.20
C THR A 7 -11.86 -7.72 -0.60
N THR A 8 -10.74 -8.45 -0.62
CA THR A 8 -10.70 -9.87 -0.21
C THR A 8 -9.94 -10.11 1.08
N THR A 9 -10.36 -11.13 1.84
CA THR A 9 -9.64 -11.58 3.04
C THR A 9 -8.17 -11.94 2.79
N SER A 10 -7.86 -12.56 1.65
CA SER A 10 -6.46 -12.87 1.28
C SER A 10 -5.60 -11.62 1.11
N SER A 11 -6.13 -10.57 0.48
CA SER A 11 -5.42 -9.30 0.30
C SER A 11 -5.23 -8.54 1.62
N ARG A 12 -6.07 -8.80 2.62
CA ARG A 12 -6.03 -8.19 3.96
C ARG A 12 -5.02 -8.81 4.89
N ARG A 13 -4.46 -9.99 4.59
CA ARG A 13 -3.54 -10.73 5.48
C ARG A 13 -2.41 -9.87 6.07
N TYR A 14 -1.84 -8.98 5.26
CA TYR A 14 -0.76 -8.10 5.67
C TYR A 14 -1.15 -6.63 5.60
N LEU A 15 -0.64 -5.85 6.56
CA LEU A 15 -0.72 -4.40 6.57
C LEU A 15 0.27 -3.83 5.57
N ASN A 16 -0.19 -2.83 4.79
CA ASN A 16 0.70 -2.02 3.97
C ASN A 16 1.40 -0.97 4.85
N SER A 17 2.68 -0.72 4.57
CA SER A 17 3.40 0.41 5.18
C SER A 17 2.80 1.73 4.70
N LEU A 18 3.03 2.81 5.44
CA LEU A 18 2.63 4.16 5.00
C LEU A 18 3.22 4.49 3.62
N ALA A 19 4.50 4.19 3.42
CA ALA A 19 5.18 4.40 2.15
C ALA A 19 4.46 3.69 1.00
N ARG A 20 4.10 2.41 1.19
CA ARG A 20 3.33 1.65 0.21
C ARG A 20 1.94 2.25 -0.05
N CYS A 21 1.28 2.78 0.98
CA CYS A 21 0.00 3.47 0.80
C CYS A 21 0.16 4.75 -0.04
N VAL A 22 1.21 5.55 0.20
CA VAL A 22 1.49 6.77 -0.56
C VAL A 22 1.78 6.43 -2.02
N GLU A 23 2.62 5.42 -2.26
CA GLU A 23 2.98 4.93 -3.60
C GLU A 23 1.78 4.43 -4.41
N GLN A 24 0.83 3.77 -3.75
CA GLN A 24 -0.29 3.16 -4.43
C GLN A 24 -1.47 4.11 -4.64
N TYR A 25 -1.63 5.12 -3.77
CA TYR A 25 -2.90 5.87 -3.70
C TYR A 25 -2.75 7.39 -3.69
N ALA A 26 -1.55 7.95 -3.48
CA ALA A 26 -1.39 9.41 -3.30
C ALA A 26 -0.50 10.05 -4.37
N LEU A 27 0.64 9.45 -4.69
CA LEU A 27 1.64 10.04 -5.58
C LEU A 27 1.94 9.16 -6.79
N HIS A 28 2.25 9.78 -7.92
CA HIS A 28 2.63 9.11 -9.17
C HIS A 28 3.74 9.89 -9.88
N GLY A 29 4.46 9.24 -10.80
CA GLY A 29 5.46 9.90 -11.64
C GLY A 29 6.59 10.59 -10.87
N GLU A 30 6.96 11.80 -11.29
CA GLU A 30 8.10 12.56 -10.76
C GLU A 30 7.93 12.98 -9.29
N GLU A 31 6.71 13.26 -8.85
CA GLU A 31 6.42 13.61 -7.46
C GLU A 31 6.75 12.45 -6.53
N LEU A 32 6.40 11.22 -6.94
CA LEU A 32 6.71 10.03 -6.16
C LEU A 32 8.22 9.79 -6.04
N ILE A 33 8.96 9.98 -7.15
CA ILE A 33 10.42 9.85 -7.17
C ILE A 33 11.06 10.87 -6.23
N SER A 34 10.60 12.12 -6.28
CA SER A 34 11.10 13.21 -5.44
C SER A 34 10.82 12.94 -3.96
N TRP A 35 9.60 12.50 -3.63
CA TRP A 35 9.20 12.11 -2.27
C TRP A 35 10.06 10.95 -1.75
N LYS A 36 10.26 9.87 -2.52
CA LYS A 36 11.13 8.75 -2.14
C LYS A 36 12.55 9.20 -1.87
N ARG A 37 13.10 10.07 -2.74
CA ARG A 37 14.46 10.61 -2.59
C ARG A 37 14.60 11.45 -1.33
N ALA A 38 13.63 12.29 -1.01
CA ALA A 38 13.61 13.08 0.22
C ALA A 38 13.55 12.19 1.47
N LYS A 39 12.69 11.17 1.46
CA LYS A 39 12.60 10.18 2.55
C LYS A 39 13.90 9.41 2.74
N GLU A 40 14.55 8.99 1.66
CA GLU A 40 15.80 8.26 1.76
C GLU A 40 16.95 9.12 2.27
N LYS A 41 17.06 10.38 1.79
CA LYS A 41 18.07 11.32 2.27
C LYS A 41 17.98 11.53 3.78
N GLY A 42 16.79 11.83 4.30
CA GLY A 42 16.61 12.03 5.75
C GLY A 42 16.80 10.74 6.54
N ARG A 43 16.33 9.59 6.03
CA ARG A 43 16.50 8.28 6.69
C ARG A 43 17.96 7.95 6.96
N ARG A 44 18.83 8.18 5.97
CA ARG A 44 20.28 7.91 6.10
C ARG A 44 20.93 8.71 7.23
N LEU A 45 20.45 9.91 7.51
CA LEU A 45 21.03 10.78 8.55
C LEU A 45 20.83 10.26 9.98
N PHE A 46 19.81 9.42 10.22
CA PHE A 46 19.56 8.85 11.56
C PHE A 46 19.71 7.32 11.62
N THR A 47 19.94 6.65 10.50
CA THR A 47 20.10 5.19 10.46
C THR A 47 21.57 4.81 10.67
N SER A 48 21.84 4.00 11.70
CA SER A 48 23.19 3.59 12.09
C SER A 48 23.97 2.87 10.99
N GLU A 49 23.29 2.08 10.14
CA GLU A 49 23.87 1.38 8.99
C GLU A 49 24.55 2.32 7.99
N TYR A 50 24.12 3.59 7.94
CA TYR A 50 24.68 4.63 7.07
C TYR A 50 25.54 5.64 7.84
N GLY A 51 25.94 5.32 9.08
CA GLY A 51 26.67 6.23 9.97
C GLY A 51 25.81 7.33 10.58
N GLY A 52 24.49 7.24 10.48
CA GLY A 52 23.55 8.18 11.08
C GLY A 52 23.30 7.92 12.58
N SER A 53 22.75 8.92 13.25
CA SER A 53 22.32 8.82 14.65
C SER A 53 21.02 9.60 14.87
N TYR A 54 20.19 9.14 15.81
CA TYR A 54 18.98 9.87 16.20
C TYR A 54 19.26 11.24 16.84
N GLU A 55 20.50 11.50 17.26
CA GLU A 55 20.97 12.83 17.70
C GLU A 55 20.73 13.93 16.66
N ILE A 56 20.62 13.59 15.36
CA ILE A 56 20.30 14.55 14.30
C ILE A 56 18.97 15.28 14.55
N PHE A 57 18.01 14.64 15.23
CA PHE A 57 16.74 15.25 15.61
C PHE A 57 16.85 16.25 16.77
N GLU A 58 17.97 16.22 17.51
CA GLU A 58 18.25 17.14 18.62
C GLU A 58 18.97 18.41 18.14
N GLN A 59 19.64 18.35 16.97
CA GLN A 59 20.36 19.48 16.40
C GLN A 59 19.45 20.67 16.08
N ARG A 60 19.95 21.89 16.31
CA ARG A 60 19.25 23.13 16.01
C ARG A 60 20.19 24.10 15.26
N PRO A 61 19.75 24.70 14.13
CA PRO A 61 18.47 24.47 13.44
C PRO A 61 18.35 23.02 12.93
N ILE A 62 17.11 22.54 12.77
CA ILE A 62 16.87 21.18 12.26
C ILE A 62 17.34 21.14 10.79
N PRO A 63 18.14 20.14 10.37
CA PRO A 63 18.58 20.03 8.98
C PRO A 63 17.41 19.92 7.99
N ASP A 64 17.52 20.58 6.84
CA ASP A 64 16.46 20.64 5.83
C ASP A 64 16.06 19.25 5.30
N GLU A 65 17.00 18.30 5.24
CA GLU A 65 16.73 16.91 4.87
C GLU A 65 15.84 16.19 5.89
N ILE A 66 16.03 16.47 7.18
CA ILE A 66 15.19 15.92 8.25
C ILE A 66 13.81 16.57 8.22
N ILE A 67 13.74 17.89 8.00
CA ILE A 67 12.46 18.59 7.81
C ILE A 67 11.70 17.95 6.64
N SER A 68 12.37 17.78 5.49
CA SER A 68 11.78 17.18 4.28
C SER A 68 11.29 15.75 4.54
N TYR A 69 12.07 14.95 5.28
CA TYR A 69 11.69 13.60 5.69
C TYR A 69 10.41 13.59 6.54
N CYS A 70 10.33 14.47 7.55
CA CYS A 70 9.19 14.58 8.44
C CYS A 70 7.94 15.06 7.70
N VAL A 71 8.07 16.06 6.83
CA VAL A 71 6.99 16.51 5.95
C VAL A 71 6.47 15.34 5.11
N GLY A 72 7.37 14.53 4.55
CA GLY A 72 7.02 13.36 3.76
C GLY A 72 6.20 12.30 4.50
N ASP A 73 6.27 12.20 5.83
CA ASP A 73 5.44 11.25 6.62
C ASP A 73 4.01 11.74 6.84
N VAL A 74 3.79 13.06 6.86
CA VAL A 74 2.49 13.63 7.28
C VAL A 74 1.72 14.27 6.14
N HIS A 75 2.41 14.80 5.13
CA HIS A 75 1.82 15.65 4.09
C HIS A 75 0.70 14.94 3.30
N HIS A 76 0.84 13.63 3.04
CA HIS A 76 -0.11 12.86 2.24
C HIS A 76 -1.20 12.15 3.06
N LEU A 77 -1.16 12.22 4.40
CA LEU A 77 -2.17 11.57 5.25
C LEU A 77 -3.61 12.06 4.95
N PRO A 78 -3.88 13.35 4.71
CA PRO A 78 -5.23 13.81 4.36
C PRO A 78 -5.76 13.23 3.04
N THR A 79 -4.89 13.11 2.03
CA THR A 79 -5.23 12.50 0.73
C THR A 79 -5.57 11.03 0.90
N LEU A 80 -4.74 10.29 1.65
CA LEU A 80 -5.01 8.88 1.98
C LEU A 80 -6.31 8.72 2.77
N TRP A 81 -6.57 9.60 3.75
CA TRP A 81 -7.82 9.58 4.50
C TRP A 81 -9.05 9.74 3.60
N LYS A 82 -9.05 10.76 2.72
CA LYS A 82 -10.15 10.98 1.76
C LYS A 82 -10.37 9.77 0.87
N ARG A 83 -9.28 9.14 0.41
CA ARG A 83 -9.33 7.94 -0.44
C ARG A 83 -10.00 6.76 0.27
N PHE A 84 -9.64 6.48 1.52
CA PHE A 84 -10.21 5.35 2.27
C PHE A 84 -11.62 5.63 2.80
N GLN A 85 -11.98 6.90 2.96
CA GLN A 85 -13.33 7.29 3.39
C GLN A 85 -14.38 7.18 2.26
N ALA A 86 -13.97 7.27 0.99
CA ALA A 86 -14.89 7.46 -0.14
C ALA A 86 -15.91 6.31 -0.34
N ASN A 87 -15.63 5.10 0.15
CA ASN A 87 -16.45 3.92 -0.15
C ASN A 87 -17.44 3.53 0.96
N THR A 88 -17.03 3.65 2.23
CA THR A 88 -17.86 3.33 3.40
C THR A 88 -17.18 3.87 4.66
N ASN A 89 -17.98 4.15 5.70
CA ASN A 89 -17.49 4.53 7.04
C ASN A 89 -17.66 3.39 8.07
N ASP A 90 -18.24 2.26 7.70
CA ASP A 90 -18.64 1.22 8.66
C ASP A 90 -17.42 0.53 9.29
N TRP A 91 -16.33 0.42 8.51
CA TRP A 91 -15.05 -0.09 9.01
C TRP A 91 -14.45 0.72 10.15
N ARG A 92 -14.88 1.98 10.35
CA ARG A 92 -14.33 2.85 11.40
C ARG A 92 -14.57 2.26 12.78
N VAL A 93 -15.69 1.57 13.00
CA VAL A 93 -15.97 0.90 14.28
C VAL A 93 -14.91 -0.17 14.55
N LEU A 94 -14.68 -1.08 13.58
CA LEU A 94 -13.67 -2.14 13.70
C LEU A 94 -12.25 -1.58 13.85
N VAL A 95 -11.88 -0.58 13.05
CA VAL A 95 -10.56 0.07 13.18
C VAL A 95 -10.40 0.74 14.54
N ASN A 96 -11.44 1.39 15.08
CA ASN A 96 -11.37 2.01 16.40
C ASN A 96 -11.19 0.96 17.51
N GLU A 97 -11.90 -0.16 17.44
CA GLU A 97 -11.73 -1.27 18.38
C GLU A 97 -10.31 -1.84 18.34
N GLU A 98 -9.79 -2.18 17.16
CA GLU A 98 -8.43 -2.70 17.02
C GLU A 98 -7.36 -1.66 17.40
N THR A 99 -7.63 -0.37 17.19
CA THR A 99 -6.76 0.71 17.65
C THR A 99 -6.70 0.76 19.18
N LYS A 100 -7.83 0.66 19.87
CA LYS A 100 -7.87 0.60 21.35
C LYS A 100 -7.08 -0.59 21.88
N LYS A 101 -7.31 -1.79 21.33
CA LYS A 101 -6.56 -3.00 21.69
C LYS A 101 -5.05 -2.82 21.51
N ARG A 102 -4.63 -2.19 20.41
CA ARG A 102 -3.20 -1.92 20.15
C ARG A 102 -2.61 -0.91 21.13
N ILE A 103 -3.37 0.12 21.51
CA ILE A 103 -2.96 1.09 22.54
C ILE A 103 -2.78 0.38 23.88
N GLU A 104 -3.75 -0.42 24.31
CA GLU A 104 -3.67 -1.21 25.55
C GLU A 104 -2.45 -2.15 25.53
N ALA A 105 -2.27 -2.91 24.45
CA ALA A 105 -1.14 -3.81 24.30
C ALA A 105 0.22 -3.10 24.34
N SER A 106 0.29 -1.83 23.88
CA SER A 106 1.53 -1.05 23.91
C SER A 106 1.96 -0.61 25.31
N GLN A 107 1.06 -0.66 26.30
CA GLN A 107 1.37 -0.33 27.70
C GLN A 107 1.83 -1.55 28.51
N ASP A 108 1.85 -2.74 27.90
CA ASP A 108 2.30 -3.96 28.55
C ASP A 108 3.83 -3.96 28.73
N LEU A 109 4.32 -4.47 29.87
CA LEU A 109 5.75 -4.56 30.18
C LEU A 109 6.52 -5.46 29.20
N GLU A 110 5.85 -6.46 28.63
CA GLU A 110 6.42 -7.40 27.66
C GLU A 110 6.17 -6.98 26.20
N TYR A 111 5.66 -5.76 25.96
CA TYR A 111 5.37 -5.29 24.61
C TYR A 111 6.61 -5.25 23.72
N LYS A 112 6.61 -6.09 22.68
CA LYS A 112 7.65 -6.09 21.64
C LYS A 112 7.22 -5.22 20.45
N PRO A 113 7.79 -4.01 20.25
CA PRO A 113 7.40 -3.12 19.16
C PRO A 113 7.80 -3.65 17.78
N HIS A 114 8.85 -4.46 17.72
CA HIS A 114 9.37 -5.06 16.50
C HIS A 114 9.15 -6.57 16.54
N GLY A 115 8.49 -7.11 15.50
CA GLY A 115 8.25 -8.55 15.38
C GLY A 115 7.41 -8.89 14.16
N PRO A 116 7.49 -10.12 13.64
CA PRO A 116 6.81 -10.54 12.42
C PRO A 116 5.28 -10.35 12.52
N ASN A 117 4.70 -10.57 13.70
CA ASN A 117 3.26 -10.40 13.95
C ASN A 117 2.77 -8.95 13.82
N ARG A 118 3.68 -7.94 13.78
CA ARG A 118 3.31 -6.53 13.57
C ARG A 118 2.95 -6.22 12.13
N THR A 119 3.27 -7.12 11.19
CA THR A 119 2.94 -6.99 9.77
C THR A 119 1.58 -7.61 9.42
N LEU A 120 1.04 -8.48 10.28
CA LEU A 120 -0.26 -9.11 10.09
C LEU A 120 -1.38 -8.10 10.38
N ALA A 121 -2.46 -8.20 9.60
CA ALA A 121 -3.65 -7.43 9.91
C ALA A 121 -4.37 -7.99 11.15
N PRO A 122 -5.04 -7.12 11.93
CA PRO A 122 -5.63 -7.50 13.22
C PRO A 122 -6.99 -8.21 13.11
N TRP A 123 -7.44 -8.54 11.89
CA TRP A 123 -8.81 -9.00 11.65
C TRP A 123 -9.00 -10.47 12.04
N SER A 124 -9.99 -10.74 12.89
CA SER A 124 -10.50 -12.10 13.12
C SER A 124 -11.24 -12.63 11.88
N ASP A 125 -11.52 -13.93 11.84
CA ASP A 125 -12.30 -14.54 10.76
C ASP A 125 -13.69 -13.91 10.60
N ASP A 126 -14.35 -13.57 11.72
CA ASP A 126 -15.66 -12.94 11.69
C ASP A 126 -15.59 -11.48 11.24
N GLN A 127 -14.56 -10.73 11.67
CA GLN A 127 -14.31 -9.38 11.16
C GLN A 127 -14.01 -9.41 9.66
N ASN A 128 -13.22 -10.37 9.19
CA ASN A 128 -12.93 -10.57 7.77
C ASN A 128 -14.20 -10.87 6.96
N ARG A 129 -15.11 -11.72 7.48
CA ARG A 129 -16.43 -11.96 6.86
C ARG A 129 -17.28 -10.69 6.76
N VAL A 130 -17.25 -9.83 7.78
CA VAL A 130 -17.96 -8.53 7.76
C VAL A 130 -17.32 -7.60 6.72
N LEU A 131 -16.00 -7.50 6.69
CA LEU A 131 -15.27 -6.67 5.72
C LEU A 131 -15.45 -7.15 4.27
N ASP A 132 -15.51 -8.46 4.03
CA ASP A 132 -15.84 -9.03 2.72
C ASP A 132 -17.22 -8.57 2.23
N LYS A 133 -18.23 -8.57 3.12
CA LYS A 133 -19.59 -8.11 2.78
C LYS A 133 -19.63 -6.62 2.43
N TRP A 134 -18.89 -5.78 3.15
CA TRP A 134 -18.88 -4.33 2.89
C TRP A 134 -18.12 -3.94 1.64
N ASN A 135 -17.05 -4.65 1.31
CA ASN A 135 -16.21 -4.36 0.15
C ASN A 135 -16.55 -5.22 -1.07
N HIS A 136 -17.63 -6.00 -1.02
CA HIS A 136 -18.06 -6.82 -2.14
C HIS A 136 -18.51 -5.92 -3.29
N VAL A 137 -17.80 -6.01 -4.42
CA VAL A 137 -18.22 -5.42 -5.68
C VAL A 137 -19.00 -6.50 -6.42
N PRO A 138 -20.33 -6.38 -6.59
CA PRO A 138 -21.07 -7.35 -7.38
C PRO A 138 -20.50 -7.38 -8.81
N TYR A 139 -20.27 -8.58 -9.31
CA TYR A 139 -19.92 -8.77 -10.72
C TYR A 139 -21.03 -8.14 -11.56
N ARG A 140 -20.70 -7.11 -12.34
CA ARG A 140 -21.62 -6.58 -13.34
C ARG A 140 -21.71 -7.66 -14.40
N SER A 141 -22.73 -8.52 -14.32
CA SER A 141 -23.05 -9.40 -15.43
C SER A 141 -23.29 -8.50 -16.63
N PHE A 142 -22.47 -8.62 -17.67
CA PHE A 142 -22.88 -8.19 -18.99
C PHE A 142 -24.15 -8.97 -19.29
N SER A 143 -25.30 -8.32 -19.16
CA SER A 143 -26.54 -8.82 -19.71
C SER A 143 -26.30 -9.00 -21.20
N GLU A 144 -26.57 -10.19 -21.73
CA GLU A 144 -26.47 -10.58 -23.14
C GLU A 144 -27.42 -9.77 -24.07
N GLU A 145 -27.88 -8.60 -23.65
CA GLU A 145 -28.86 -7.75 -24.34
C GLU A 145 -28.27 -6.55 -25.07
N ASP A 146 -26.95 -6.38 -25.10
CA ASP A 146 -26.31 -5.45 -26.04
C ASP A 146 -25.91 -6.20 -27.30
N GLY A 147 -26.89 -6.37 -28.19
CA GLY A 147 -26.74 -7.00 -29.50
C GLY A 147 -25.72 -6.26 -30.38
N TRP A 148 -24.49 -6.75 -30.38
CA TRP A 148 -23.50 -6.42 -31.40
C TRP A 148 -23.51 -7.56 -32.42
N GLY A 149 -24.12 -7.30 -33.58
CA GLY A 149 -24.06 -8.20 -34.73
C GLY A 149 -22.61 -8.42 -35.15
N PHE A 150 -22.07 -9.58 -34.81
CA PHE A 150 -20.76 -10.03 -35.28
C PHE A 150 -20.95 -10.55 -36.69
N ASP A 151 -20.58 -9.72 -37.67
CA ASP A 151 -20.46 -10.14 -39.06
C ASP A 151 -19.37 -11.22 -39.14
N GLU A 152 -19.72 -12.36 -39.72
CA GLU A 152 -18.93 -13.59 -39.74
C GLU A 152 -17.76 -13.43 -40.74
N GLY A 153 -16.72 -12.72 -40.31
CA GLY A 153 -15.45 -12.61 -41.02
C GLY A 153 -14.61 -13.88 -40.84
N GLY A 154 -14.47 -14.65 -41.91
CA GLY A 154 -13.83 -15.96 -41.94
C GLY A 154 -12.42 -16.02 -41.34
N TRP A 155 -12.20 -17.05 -40.54
CA TRP A 155 -10.88 -17.48 -40.09
C TRP A 155 -10.07 -18.00 -41.29
N ASP A 156 -9.00 -17.29 -41.64
CA ASP A 156 -7.96 -17.77 -42.57
C ASP A 156 -6.82 -18.39 -41.72
N PRO A 157 -6.62 -19.71 -41.76
CA PRO A 157 -5.67 -20.41 -40.89
C PRO A 157 -4.19 -20.21 -41.25
N ASP A 158 -3.86 -19.43 -42.29
CA ASP A 158 -2.50 -19.29 -42.81
C ASP A 158 -1.87 -17.88 -42.63
N ASP A 159 -2.46 -16.98 -41.81
CA ASP A 159 -1.85 -15.67 -41.50
C ASP A 159 -0.83 -15.76 -40.35
N ASP A 160 0.36 -16.28 -40.67
CA ASP A 160 1.57 -16.20 -39.84
C ASP A 160 2.18 -14.79 -39.89
N GLY A 161 1.51 -13.82 -39.26
CA GLY A 161 2.00 -12.46 -39.01
C GLY A 161 2.73 -12.34 -37.66
N PRO A 162 3.91 -11.69 -37.57
CA PRO A 162 4.78 -11.81 -36.40
C PRO A 162 4.36 -10.84 -35.28
N THR A 163 4.12 -11.37 -34.08
CA THR A 163 4.62 -10.84 -32.79
C THR A 163 4.15 -11.74 -31.65
N SER A 164 4.86 -12.85 -31.50
CA SER A 164 4.89 -13.64 -30.28
C SER A 164 5.25 -12.72 -29.10
N CYS A 165 4.36 -12.61 -28.12
CA CYS A 165 4.52 -11.79 -26.91
C CYS A 165 5.61 -12.33 -25.95
N ARG A 166 6.59 -13.09 -26.45
CA ARG A 166 7.63 -13.76 -25.66
C ARG A 166 8.92 -12.96 -25.48
N ASP A 167 9.04 -11.77 -26.06
CA ASP A 167 10.29 -10.99 -26.03
C ASP A 167 10.24 -9.69 -25.19
N ILE A 168 9.33 -9.56 -24.22
CA ILE A 168 9.36 -8.42 -23.26
C ILE A 168 9.61 -8.91 -21.83
N ILE A 169 10.59 -9.80 -21.67
CA ILE A 169 11.24 -10.03 -20.38
C ILE A 169 12.73 -10.25 -20.65
N ASN A 170 13.51 -9.16 -20.66
CA ASN A 170 14.83 -9.21 -20.05
C ASN A 170 15.36 -7.82 -19.70
N ASP A 171 16.11 -7.80 -18.60
CA ASP A 171 16.98 -6.74 -18.09
C ASP A 171 16.33 -5.66 -17.20
N CYS A 172 16.07 -6.05 -15.94
CA CYS A 172 16.37 -5.20 -14.79
C CYS A 172 16.78 -6.09 -13.62
N ASP A 173 18.06 -6.00 -13.26
CA ASP A 173 18.78 -6.76 -12.25
C ASP A 173 18.01 -6.95 -10.94
N PHE A 174 17.84 -8.22 -10.62
CA PHE A 174 17.21 -8.72 -9.41
C PHE A 174 18.30 -9.11 -8.39
N GLU A 175 19.14 -8.17 -7.97
CA GLU A 175 20.13 -8.47 -6.93
C GLU A 175 20.42 -7.25 -6.04
N TYR A 176 20.51 -7.52 -4.73
CA TYR A 176 20.75 -6.59 -3.60
C TYR A 176 19.55 -5.90 -2.94
N TYR A 177 18.63 -6.70 -2.41
CA TYR A 177 17.93 -6.35 -1.17
C TYR A 177 17.74 -7.61 -0.33
N TYR A 178 18.80 -8.09 0.33
CA TYR A 178 18.78 -8.80 1.61
C TYR A 178 20.22 -9.22 1.95
N SER A 179 20.95 -8.36 2.65
CA SER A 179 21.99 -8.69 3.64
C SER A 179 22.33 -7.42 4.41
#